data_AF-A0A1Y2E6H2-F1
#
_entry.id   AF-A0A1Y2E6H2-F1
#
_cell.length_a   1.000
_cell.length_b   1.000
_cell.length_c   1.000
_cell.angle_alpha   90.00
_cell.angle_beta   90.00
_cell.angle_gamma   90.00
#
_symmetry.space_group_name_H-M   'P 1'
#
loop_
_entity.id
_entity.type
_entity.pdbx_description
1 polymer ?
#
loop_
_entity_poly.entity_id
_entity_poly.type
_entity_poly.pdbx_seq_one_letter_code
_entity_poly.pdbx_strand_id
1 'polypeptide(L)'
;MLEQPSLRFYVLDIGPLGKIEPLFTFSNIGRALTVFDDIDDKEFIQIDEILYTSRFRPDFQMNKQFRRHEGGKYHIQMEMLSMSGPARLAIIQPGATSSLHFQQIREVSTSPPPGLIDVNLKAVSLNAKDIYTMGGHVETRTGTAVWPQPWGQPSAAFRWRMSCCHGP
;
A
#
# COMPACT_ATOMS: atom_id res chain seq x y z
N MET A 1 -2.52 2.47 -30.74
CA MET A 1 -2.20 3.25 -31.95
C MET A 1 -3.26 4.32 -32.14
N LEU A 2 -2.87 5.59 -31.99
CA LEU A 2 -3.82 6.72 -31.91
C LEU A 2 -4.03 7.44 -33.24
N GLU A 3 -3.14 7.28 -34.21
CA GLU A 3 -3.12 8.08 -35.44
C GLU A 3 -4.12 7.59 -36.51
N GLN A 4 -4.32 6.28 -36.63
CA GLN A 4 -5.30 5.71 -37.57
C GLN A 4 -5.90 4.40 -37.05
N PRO A 5 -7.04 4.43 -36.34
CA PRO A 5 -7.64 3.26 -35.70
C PRO A 5 -8.16 2.18 -36.66
N SER A 6 -8.44 2.56 -37.91
CA SER A 6 -8.91 1.64 -38.95
C SER A 6 -7.82 0.72 -39.49
N LEU A 7 -6.55 1.05 -39.24
CA LEU A 7 -5.41 0.29 -39.72
C LEU A 7 -4.87 -0.59 -38.58
N ARG A 8 -4.89 -1.91 -38.82
CA ARG A 8 -4.39 -2.90 -37.86
C ARG A 8 -2.89 -3.08 -38.08
N PHE A 9 -2.08 -2.31 -37.38
CA PHE A 9 -0.66 -2.62 -37.32
C PHE A 9 -0.35 -3.50 -36.13
N TYR A 10 0.65 -4.35 -36.34
CA TYR A 10 1.23 -5.23 -35.34
C TYR A 10 2.72 -4.95 -35.32
N VAL A 11 3.28 -4.84 -34.13
CA VAL A 11 4.72 -4.64 -33.92
C VAL A 11 5.26 -5.94 -33.32
N LEU A 12 6.25 -6.54 -33.99
CA LEU A 12 6.99 -7.68 -33.49
C LEU A 12 8.47 -7.35 -33.48
N ASP A 13 9.07 -7.32 -32.29
CA ASP A 13 10.52 -7.27 -32.13
C ASP A 13 11.08 -8.70 -32.19
N ILE A 14 11.94 -8.98 -33.17
CA ILE A 14 12.55 -10.29 -33.41
C ILE A 14 13.92 -10.46 -32.74
N GLY A 15 14.42 -9.43 -32.06
CA GLY A 15 15.73 -9.44 -31.43
C GLY A 15 16.92 -9.48 -32.42
N PRO A 16 18.13 -9.84 -31.95
CA PRO A 16 19.34 -9.81 -32.76
C PRO A 16 19.33 -10.89 -33.86
N LEU A 17 19.62 -10.49 -35.10
CA LEU A 17 19.59 -11.37 -36.29
C LEU A 17 20.45 -12.64 -36.14
N GLY A 18 21.56 -12.57 -35.41
CA GLY A 18 22.47 -13.72 -35.21
C GLY A 18 21.93 -14.82 -34.29
N LYS A 19 20.76 -14.63 -33.67
CA LYS A 19 20.11 -15.60 -32.78
C LYS A 19 18.75 -16.06 -33.32
N ILE A 20 18.45 -15.73 -34.56
CA ILE A 20 17.15 -16.02 -35.18
C ILE A 20 17.18 -17.42 -35.77
N GLU A 21 16.27 -18.26 -35.31
CA GLU A 21 15.89 -19.50 -36.01
C GLU A 21 14.68 -19.22 -36.91
N PRO A 22 14.84 -19.26 -38.25
CA PRO A 22 13.80 -18.82 -39.20
C PRO A 22 12.47 -19.56 -39.05
N LEU A 23 12.52 -20.87 -38.76
CA LEU A 23 11.32 -21.70 -38.59
C LEU A 23 10.43 -21.21 -37.46
N PHE A 24 11.02 -20.91 -36.30
CA PHE A 24 10.28 -20.40 -35.14
C PHE A 24 9.81 -18.96 -35.37
N THR A 25 10.64 -18.13 -35.98
CA THR A 25 10.26 -16.74 -36.28
C THR A 25 9.09 -16.66 -37.26
N PHE A 26 9.07 -17.44 -38.34
CA PHE A 26 7.92 -17.44 -39.26
C PHE A 26 6.64 -17.97 -38.60
N SER A 27 6.76 -19.00 -37.76
CA SER A 27 5.64 -19.49 -36.95
C SER A 27 5.10 -18.42 -36.02
N ASN A 28 5.97 -17.69 -35.33
CA ASN A 28 5.60 -16.60 -34.42
C ASN A 28 4.99 -15.39 -35.15
N ILE A 29 5.50 -15.04 -36.34
CA ILE A 29 4.89 -14.03 -37.21
C ILE A 29 3.46 -14.45 -37.59
N GLY A 30 3.29 -15.70 -38.01
CA GLY A 30 1.97 -16.27 -38.30
C GLY A 30 1.03 -16.13 -37.10
N ARG A 31 1.48 -16.56 -35.92
CA ARG A 31 0.71 -16.46 -34.67
C ARG A 31 0.31 -15.02 -34.36
N ALA A 32 1.25 -14.08 -34.39
CA ALA A 32 0.99 -12.66 -34.11
C ALA A 32 -0.03 -12.03 -35.07
N LEU A 33 -0.03 -12.43 -36.35
CA LEU A 33 -0.97 -11.95 -37.36
C LEU A 33 -2.34 -12.65 -37.30
N THR A 34 -2.42 -13.85 -36.74
CA THR A 34 -3.65 -14.67 -36.64
C THR A 34 -4.35 -14.59 -35.28
N VAL A 35 -3.88 -13.79 -34.32
CA VAL A 35 -4.58 -13.62 -33.05
C VAL A 35 -5.90 -12.87 -33.31
N PHE A 36 -7.01 -13.62 -33.27
CA PHE A 36 -8.39 -13.14 -33.41
C PHE A 36 -9.20 -13.30 -32.11
N ASP A 37 -8.54 -13.46 -30.97
CA ASP A 37 -9.21 -13.58 -29.67
C ASP A 37 -9.67 -12.21 -29.13
N ASP A 38 -10.54 -12.23 -28.10
CA ASP A 38 -11.13 -11.08 -27.38
C ASP A 38 -10.14 -9.99 -26.92
N ILE A 39 -8.84 -10.28 -26.97
CA ILE A 39 -7.77 -9.39 -26.51
C ILE A 39 -6.89 -9.04 -27.72
N ASP A 40 -7.11 -7.84 -28.26
CA ASP A 40 -6.45 -7.34 -29.46
C ASP A 40 -5.03 -6.81 -29.16
N ASP A 41 -4.12 -7.74 -28.86
CA ASP A 41 -2.71 -7.42 -28.62
C ASP A 41 -1.99 -6.99 -29.90
N LYS A 42 -1.26 -5.87 -29.82
CA LYS A 42 -0.59 -5.25 -30.98
C LYS A 42 0.93 -5.22 -30.88
N GLU A 43 1.49 -5.53 -29.70
CA GLU A 43 2.91 -5.39 -29.41
C GLU A 43 3.47 -6.69 -28.87
N PHE A 44 4.40 -7.27 -29.62
CA PHE A 44 5.02 -8.56 -29.35
C PHE A 44 6.54 -8.46 -29.37
N ILE A 45 7.18 -9.33 -28.60
CA ILE A 45 8.64 -9.51 -28.60
C ILE A 45 8.96 -11.00 -28.63
N GLN A 46 9.92 -11.40 -29.46
CA GLN A 46 10.47 -12.75 -29.49
C GLN A 46 11.75 -12.79 -28.68
N ILE A 47 11.82 -13.69 -27.70
CA ILE A 47 13.02 -13.97 -26.91
C ILE A 47 13.20 -15.48 -26.88
N ASP A 48 14.35 -15.97 -27.34
CA ASP A 48 14.68 -17.40 -27.37
C ASP A 48 13.55 -18.26 -27.95
N GLU A 49 13.07 -17.88 -29.15
CA GLU A 49 11.99 -18.54 -29.92
C GLU A 49 10.58 -18.43 -29.32
N ILE A 50 10.44 -17.86 -28.12
CA ILE A 50 9.16 -17.67 -27.45
C ILE A 50 8.58 -16.29 -27.77
N LEU A 51 7.29 -16.26 -28.11
CA LEU A 51 6.54 -15.04 -28.36
C LEU A 51 5.95 -14.50 -27.05
N TYR A 52 6.35 -13.29 -26.68
CA TYR A 52 5.84 -12.55 -25.53
C TYR A 52 4.99 -11.36 -25.99
N THR A 53 4.13 -10.89 -25.10
CA THR A 53 3.24 -9.74 -25.33
C THR A 53 3.48 -8.66 -24.30
N SER A 54 3.51 -7.41 -24.76
CA SER A 54 3.64 -6.24 -23.89
C SER A 54 2.37 -6.04 -23.04
N ARG A 55 2.52 -5.88 -21.72
CA ARG A 55 1.41 -5.59 -20.81
C ARG A 55 1.81 -4.52 -19.80
N PHE A 56 0.98 -3.50 -19.67
CA PHE A 56 1.12 -2.54 -18.58
C PHE A 56 0.72 -3.21 -17.27
N ARG A 57 1.65 -3.24 -16.32
CA ARG A 57 1.39 -3.62 -14.94
C ARG A 57 1.73 -2.44 -14.03
N PRO A 58 0.91 -2.18 -13.00
CA PRO A 58 1.26 -1.18 -12.00
C PRO A 58 2.54 -1.61 -11.26
N ASP A 59 3.53 -0.72 -11.22
CA ASP A 59 4.69 -0.89 -10.35
C ASP A 59 4.30 -0.51 -8.91
N PHE A 60 4.12 -1.54 -8.09
CA PHE A 60 3.77 -1.37 -6.68
C PHE A 60 4.95 -0.97 -5.79
N GLN A 61 6.20 -1.12 -6.24
CA GLN A 61 7.38 -0.75 -5.46
C GLN A 61 7.66 0.75 -5.59
N MET A 62 7.54 1.31 -6.80
CA MET A 62 7.83 2.72 -7.04
C MET A 62 6.98 3.67 -6.18
N ASN A 63 5.71 3.32 -5.95
CA ASN A 63 4.78 4.13 -5.14
C ASN A 63 4.50 3.54 -3.74
N LYS A 64 5.42 2.73 -3.21
CA LYS A 64 5.22 2.04 -1.92
C LYS A 64 4.95 2.99 -0.77
N GLN A 65 5.68 4.10 -0.70
CA GLN A 65 5.53 5.08 0.39
C GLN A 65 4.24 5.91 0.25
N PHE A 66 3.90 6.34 -0.96
CA PHE A 66 2.68 7.11 -1.22
C PHE A 66 1.42 6.28 -0.96
N ARG A 67 1.38 5.05 -1.47
CA ARG A 67 0.24 4.14 -1.27
C ARG A 67 0.08 3.68 0.19
N ARG A 68 1.14 3.70 1.02
CA ARG A 68 1.04 3.51 2.49
C ARG A 68 0.26 4.66 3.14
N HIS A 69 0.41 5.87 2.61
CA HIS A 69 -0.27 7.05 3.11
C HIS A 69 -1.75 7.08 2.70
N GLU A 70 -2.08 6.63 1.48
CA GLU A 70 -3.46 6.58 0.98
C GLU A 70 -4.33 5.46 1.57
N GLY A 71 -3.85 4.74 2.61
CA GLY A 71 -4.62 3.66 3.23
C GLY A 71 -4.87 2.48 2.29
N GLY A 72 -4.10 2.37 1.19
CA GLY A 72 -4.14 1.21 0.32
C GLY A 72 -3.83 -0.06 1.11
N LYS A 73 -4.49 -1.16 0.75
CA LYS A 73 -4.38 -2.50 1.36
C LYS A 73 -2.95 -3.07 1.27
N TYR A 74 -1.98 -2.45 1.92
CA TYR A 74 -0.72 -3.09 2.19
C TYR A 74 -0.90 -4.07 3.32
N HIS A 75 -0.26 -5.22 3.17
CA HIS A 75 0.04 -6.08 4.30
C HIS A 75 0.68 -5.23 5.40
N ILE A 76 0.03 -5.19 6.55
CA ILE A 76 0.59 -4.66 7.79
C ILE A 76 1.97 -5.30 7.93
N GLN A 77 3.01 -4.46 7.95
CA GLN A 77 4.36 -4.97 8.07
C GLN A 77 4.61 -5.32 9.52
N MET A 78 5.05 -6.56 9.74
CA MET A 78 5.52 -7.00 11.04
C MET A 78 6.91 -6.41 11.26
N GLU A 79 7.01 -5.49 12.21
CA GLU A 79 8.27 -4.92 12.66
C GLU A 79 8.26 -4.92 14.20
N MET A 80 9.45 -5.03 14.81
CA MET A 80 9.55 -4.82 16.24
C MET A 80 9.22 -3.37 16.58
N LEU A 81 8.30 -3.17 17.53
CA LEU A 81 7.87 -1.83 17.95
C LEU A 81 9.05 -0.95 18.42
N SER A 82 10.12 -1.56 18.92
CA SER A 82 11.37 -0.88 19.29
C SER A 82 12.06 -0.17 18.11
N MET A 83 11.88 -0.66 16.89
CA MET A 83 12.47 -0.10 15.66
C MET A 83 11.58 0.95 15.01
N SER A 84 10.27 0.90 15.29
CA SER A 84 9.27 1.75 14.65
C SER A 84 9.13 3.14 15.28
N GLY A 85 9.87 3.47 16.36
CA GLY A 85 9.74 4.75 17.05
C GLY A 85 8.34 4.96 17.68
N PRO A 86 7.88 6.20 17.87
CA PRO A 86 6.56 6.46 18.44
C PRO A 86 5.45 5.83 17.60
N ALA A 87 4.57 5.06 18.23
CA ALA A 87 3.45 4.40 17.57
C ALA A 87 2.19 4.47 18.45
N ARG A 88 1.02 4.35 17.80
CA ARG A 88 -0.29 4.23 18.45
C ARG A 88 -0.99 2.95 18.03
N LEU A 89 -1.84 2.41 18.91
CA LEU A 89 -2.75 1.34 18.54
C LEU A 89 -3.88 1.91 17.67
N ALA A 90 -4.14 1.28 16.53
CA ALA A 90 -5.18 1.67 15.58
C ALA A 90 -5.97 0.43 15.10
N ILE A 91 -7.19 0.66 14.64
CA ILE A 91 -8.06 -0.36 14.07
C ILE A 91 -8.51 0.12 12.69
N ILE A 92 -8.37 -0.72 11.66
CA ILE A 92 -8.81 -0.36 10.29
C ILE A 92 -10.32 -0.53 10.17
N GLN A 93 -10.85 -1.63 10.71
CA GLN A 93 -12.25 -1.99 10.61
C GLN A 93 -12.81 -2.32 12.00
N PRO A 94 -13.64 -1.44 12.59
CA PRO A 94 -14.34 -1.73 13.84
C PRO A 94 -15.14 -3.03 13.74
N GLY A 95 -15.15 -3.84 14.80
CA GLY A 95 -15.77 -5.17 14.84
C GLY A 95 -14.87 -6.31 14.32
N ALA A 96 -13.80 -5.99 13.59
CA ALA A 96 -12.79 -6.97 13.16
C ALA A 96 -11.49 -6.79 13.97
N THR A 97 -11.35 -7.54 15.06
CA THR A 97 -10.15 -7.49 15.93
C THR A 97 -8.87 -7.87 15.21
N SER A 98 -8.95 -8.65 14.13
CA SER A 98 -7.82 -8.95 13.24
C SER A 98 -7.25 -7.73 12.51
N SER A 99 -7.97 -6.60 12.53
CA SER A 99 -7.53 -5.34 11.93
C SER A 99 -6.80 -4.40 12.90
N LEU A 100 -6.59 -4.84 14.16
CA LEU A 100 -5.77 -4.13 15.14
C LEU A 100 -4.30 -4.14 14.72
N HIS A 101 -3.68 -2.96 14.73
CA HIS A 101 -2.28 -2.81 14.36
C HIS A 101 -1.66 -1.57 15.03
N PHE A 102 -0.33 -1.53 15.09
CA PHE A 102 0.38 -0.33 15.50
C PHE A 102 0.63 0.57 14.29
N GLN A 103 0.24 1.84 14.40
CA GLN A 103 0.49 2.87 13.42
C GLN A 103 1.61 3.78 13.93
N GLN A 104 2.73 3.83 13.19
CA GLN A 104 3.83 4.76 13.48
C GLN A 104 3.37 6.21 13.35
N ILE A 105 3.69 7.03 14.35
CA ILE A 105 3.46 8.48 14.35
C ILE A 105 4.71 9.13 13.77
N ARG A 106 4.55 9.84 12.65
CA ARG A 106 5.65 10.52 11.94
C ARG A 106 5.71 12.03 12.20
N GLU A 107 4.79 12.57 13.00
CA GLU A 107 4.82 13.97 13.40
C GLU A 107 6.12 14.29 14.13
N VAL A 108 6.73 15.42 13.78
CA VAL A 108 7.94 15.91 14.44
C VAL A 108 7.64 16.12 15.91
N SER A 109 8.51 15.59 16.76
CA SER A 109 8.43 15.75 18.21
C SER A 109 8.59 17.24 18.58
N THR A 110 7.48 17.95 18.72
CA THR A 110 7.43 19.31 19.25
C THR A 110 7.35 19.28 20.77
N SER A 111 7.79 20.35 21.44
CA SER A 111 7.53 20.53 22.87
C SER A 111 6.01 20.57 23.11
N PRO A 112 5.50 19.94 24.19
CA PRO A 112 4.10 20.03 24.51
C PRO A 112 3.69 21.50 24.78
N PRO A 113 2.47 21.92 24.40
CA PRO A 113 1.94 23.23 24.75
C PRO A 113 1.93 23.48 26.27
N PRO A 114 1.89 24.75 26.72
CA PRO A 114 1.75 25.05 28.14
C PRO A 114 0.56 24.34 28.77
N GLY A 115 0.78 23.69 29.92
CA GLY A 115 -0.23 22.90 30.63
C GLY A 115 -0.34 21.44 30.17
N LEU A 116 0.46 21.00 29.20
CA LEU A 116 0.54 19.61 28.76
C LEU A 116 1.95 19.05 28.99
N ILE A 117 2.03 17.73 29.13
CA ILE A 117 3.28 16.99 29.28
C ILE A 117 3.33 15.83 28.29
N ASP A 118 4.52 15.52 27.80
CA ASP A 118 4.78 14.31 27.04
C ASP A 118 5.19 13.20 28.01
N VAL A 119 4.45 12.09 28.02
CA VAL A 119 4.71 10.94 28.90
C VAL A 119 5.23 9.76 28.09
N ASN A 120 6.32 9.16 28.56
CA ASN A 120 6.83 7.91 27.99
C ASN A 120 6.11 6.70 28.60
N LEU A 121 5.19 6.13 27.84
CA LEU A 121 4.38 4.99 28.27
C LEU A 121 5.16 3.69 28.23
N LYS A 122 5.08 2.91 29.33
CA LYS A 122 5.59 1.53 29.42
C LYS A 122 4.51 0.47 29.33
N ALA A 123 3.31 0.80 29.82
CA ALA A 123 2.15 -0.05 29.76
C ALA A 123 0.89 0.82 29.66
N VAL A 124 -0.14 0.28 29.01
CA VAL A 124 -1.48 0.87 28.95
C VAL A 124 -2.47 -0.26 29.23
N SER A 125 -3.43 -0.02 30.11
CA SER A 125 -4.52 -0.96 30.37
C SER A 125 -5.66 -0.72 29.39
N LEU A 126 -6.36 -1.78 29.01
CA LEU A 126 -7.57 -1.70 28.22
C LEU A 126 -8.77 -1.64 29.16
N ASN A 127 -9.62 -0.63 28.99
CA ASN A 127 -10.91 -0.55 29.63
C ASN A 127 -11.97 -1.27 28.76
N ALA A 128 -13.08 -1.69 29.37
CA ALA A 128 -14.25 -2.20 28.66
C ALA A 128 -14.73 -1.22 27.58
N LYS A 129 -14.67 0.10 27.83
CA LYS A 129 -14.99 1.11 26.81
C LYS A 129 -14.14 0.97 25.54
N ASP A 130 -12.85 0.69 25.70
CA ASP A 130 -11.93 0.53 24.56
C ASP A 130 -12.31 -0.72 23.76
N ILE A 131 -12.67 -1.80 24.46
CA ILE A 131 -13.13 -3.05 23.84
C ILE A 131 -14.42 -2.82 23.05
N TYR A 132 -15.41 -2.14 23.61
CA TYR A 132 -16.67 -1.84 22.91
C TYR A 132 -16.45 -0.89 21.72
N THR A 133 -15.53 0.04 21.85
CA THR A 133 -15.15 0.97 20.77
C THR A 133 -14.49 0.22 19.62
N MET A 134 -13.53 -0.66 19.91
CA MET A 134 -12.89 -1.53 18.91
C MET A 134 -13.88 -2.52 18.30
N GLY A 135 -14.87 -2.98 19.06
CA GLY A 135 -15.94 -3.86 18.60
C GLY A 135 -16.99 -3.16 17.71
N GLY A 136 -16.93 -1.83 17.56
CA GLY A 136 -17.90 -1.06 16.77
C GLY A 136 -19.27 -0.93 17.43
N HIS A 137 -19.37 -1.21 18.74
CA HIS A 137 -20.63 -1.15 19.50
C HIS A 137 -20.94 0.25 20.06
N VAL A 138 -20.04 1.22 19.89
CA VAL A 138 -20.16 2.58 20.42
C VAL A 138 -19.92 3.59 19.31
N GLU A 139 -20.82 4.56 19.17
CA GLU A 139 -20.64 5.68 18.24
C GLU A 139 -19.55 6.63 18.75
N THR A 140 -18.49 6.80 17.96
CA THR A 140 -17.24 7.44 18.39
C THR A 140 -17.10 8.90 17.97
N ARG A 141 -18.02 9.43 17.16
CA ARG A 141 -17.92 10.78 16.58
C ARG A 141 -17.90 11.90 17.63
N THR A 142 -18.44 11.66 18.81
CA THR A 142 -18.53 12.61 19.94
C THR A 142 -17.94 12.04 21.24
N GLY A 143 -17.31 10.87 21.19
CA GLY A 143 -16.82 10.17 22.37
C GLY A 143 -15.41 10.60 22.81
N THR A 144 -15.20 10.76 24.12
CA THR A 144 -13.89 11.07 24.74
C THR A 144 -12.79 10.01 24.55
N ALA A 145 -13.07 8.93 23.81
CA ALA A 145 -12.13 7.84 23.53
C ALA A 145 -11.44 7.96 22.17
N VAL A 146 -11.74 9.00 21.37
CA VAL A 146 -11.15 9.16 20.04
C VAL A 146 -10.38 10.47 19.93
N TRP A 147 -9.17 10.38 19.36
CA TRP A 147 -8.33 11.53 19.06
C TRP A 147 -8.96 12.33 17.92
N PRO A 148 -8.99 13.68 17.97
CA PRO A 148 -9.58 14.49 16.91
C PRO A 148 -8.92 14.20 15.55
N GLN A 149 -9.74 14.07 14.50
CA GLN A 149 -9.22 14.17 13.13
C GLN A 149 -8.70 15.60 12.89
N PRO A 150 -7.72 15.80 11.99
CA PRO A 150 -6.98 17.05 11.91
C PRO A 150 -7.75 18.13 11.15
N TRP A 151 -8.98 18.49 11.57
CA TRP A 151 -9.66 19.72 11.16
C TRP A 151 -10.65 20.17 12.24
N GLY A 152 -10.24 21.16 13.05
CA GLY A 152 -11.15 22.03 13.80
C GLY A 152 -11.41 21.66 15.27
N GLN A 153 -10.75 22.41 16.15
CA GLN A 153 -11.01 22.66 17.58
C GLN A 153 -10.39 21.74 18.65
N PRO A 154 -9.89 22.33 19.76
CA PRO A 154 -9.18 21.62 20.80
C PRO A 154 -10.16 21.00 21.79
N SER A 155 -10.24 19.67 21.82
CA SER A 155 -10.63 18.95 23.03
C SER A 155 -9.41 18.20 23.54
N ALA A 156 -9.24 18.16 24.86
CA ALA A 156 -8.05 17.70 25.57
C ALA A 156 -7.59 16.31 25.10
N ALA A 157 -6.65 16.31 24.14
CA ALA A 157 -6.05 15.11 23.61
C ALA A 157 -4.76 14.85 24.38
N PHE A 158 -4.76 13.83 25.24
CA PHE A 158 -3.52 13.28 25.79
C PHE A 158 -2.67 12.76 24.62
N ARG A 159 -1.44 13.26 24.53
CA ARG A 159 -0.45 12.82 23.54
C ARG A 159 0.30 11.64 24.13
N TRP A 160 -0.10 10.44 23.77
CA TRP A 160 0.50 9.21 24.27
C TRP A 160 1.70 8.82 23.41
N ARG A 161 2.91 8.80 24.00
CA ARG A 161 4.14 8.38 23.33
C ARG A 161 4.62 7.08 23.96
N MET A 162 4.56 5.97 23.24
CA MET A 162 5.25 4.74 23.65
C MET A 162 6.69 4.78 23.14
N SER A 163 7.66 4.60 24.03
CA SER A 163 9.01 4.19 23.65
C SER A 163 9.42 2.94 24.44
N CYS A 164 9.83 1.90 23.72
CA CYS A 164 10.36 0.68 24.32
C CYS A 164 11.72 0.97 24.97
N CYS A 165 11.89 0.57 26.23
CA CYS A 165 13.20 0.57 26.89
C CYS A 165 14.10 -0.47 26.21
N HIS A 166 15.35 -0.08 25.93
CA HIS A 166 16.43 -1.06 25.88
C HIS A 166 16.68 -1.52 27.32
N GLY A 167 16.52 -2.82 27.57
CA GLY A 167 16.99 -3.43 28.81
C GLY A 167 18.53 -3.60 28.78
N PRO A 168 19.17 -3.68 29.96
CA PRO A 168 20.62 -3.79 30.12
C PRO A 168 21.20 -5.10 29.54
#